data_AF-A0A7H8PI43-F1
#
_entry.id   AF-A0A7H8PI43-F1
#
_cell.length_a   1.000
_cell.length_b   1.000
_cell.length_c   1.000
_cell.angle_alpha   90.00
_cell.angle_beta   90.00
_cell.angle_gamma   90.00
#
_symmetry.space_group_name_H-M   'P 1'
#
loop_
_entity.id
_entity.type
_entity.pdbx_description
1 polymer ?
#
loop_
_entity_poly.entity_id
_entity_poly.type
_entity_poly.pdbx_seq_one_letter_code
_entity_poly.pdbx_strand_id
1 'polypeptide(L)'
;MKNLFLTPILIIGILIGLENVSAQNAPQEGISTEKEIASIPVKELPETITKAVERDYKGAVINKSTRSDKTSFYELKLAYKNGETLVINYDPKGNLIKK
;
A
#
# COMPACT_ATOMS: atom_id res chain seq x y z
N MET A 1 50.81 38.35 10.75
CA MET A 1 50.20 39.52 10.09
C MET A 1 48.70 39.42 10.28
N LYS A 2 48.06 40.54 10.67
CA LYS A 2 46.67 40.65 11.09
C LYS A 2 45.96 41.58 10.12
N ASN A 3 45.07 41.04 9.29
CA ASN A 3 44.25 41.81 8.37
C ASN A 3 42.87 41.18 8.29
N LEU A 4 42.07 41.58 9.27
CA LEU A 4 40.63 41.37 9.40
C LEU A 4 39.93 42.14 8.27
N PHE A 5 39.10 41.46 7.47
CA PHE A 5 38.09 42.14 6.66
C PHE A 5 36.71 41.54 6.95
N LEU A 6 35.99 42.35 7.73
CA LEU A 6 34.58 42.33 8.06
C LEU A 6 33.75 42.51 6.78
N THR A 7 32.76 41.65 6.55
CA THR A 7 31.60 41.99 5.69
C THR A 7 30.30 41.63 6.41
N PRO A 8 29.28 42.51 6.37
CA PRO A 8 28.05 42.34 7.13
C PRO A 8 27.04 41.39 6.46
N ILE A 9 26.44 40.60 7.35
CA ILE A 9 25.16 39.87 7.39
C ILE A 9 24.12 40.17 6.29
N LEU A 10 23.48 39.10 5.80
CA LEU A 10 22.03 39.10 5.55
C LEU A 10 21.39 37.82 6.12
N ILE A 11 20.84 37.91 7.34
CA ILE A 11 19.91 36.91 7.85
C ILE A 11 18.59 37.21 7.15
N ILE A 12 18.31 36.49 6.07
CA ILE A 12 16.91 36.31 5.66
C ILE A 12 16.37 35.25 6.61
N GLY A 13 15.67 35.72 7.65
CA GLY A 13 14.87 34.88 8.50
C GLY A 13 13.83 34.17 7.65
N ILE A 14 14.10 32.91 7.30
CA ILE A 14 13.04 32.02 6.86
C ILE A 14 12.16 31.80 8.08
N LEU A 15 10.95 32.32 7.95
CA LEU A 15 9.82 32.20 8.85
C LEU A 15 9.76 30.76 9.40
N ILE A 16 10.15 30.57 10.65
CA ILE A 16 9.82 29.36 11.41
C ILE A 16 8.32 29.47 11.67
N GLY A 17 7.52 28.95 10.75
CA GLY A 17 6.14 28.56 11.04
C GLY A 17 6.19 27.30 11.88
N LEU A 18 6.31 27.44 13.21
CA LEU A 18 5.92 26.39 14.13
C LEU A 18 4.40 26.41 14.22
N GLU A 19 3.76 25.44 13.59
CA GLU A 19 2.78 24.59 14.27
C GLU A 19 2.23 23.52 13.33
N ASN A 20 2.69 22.30 13.55
CA ASN A 20 1.84 21.11 13.58
C ASN A 20 2.58 20.06 14.41
N VAL A 21 2.57 20.26 15.73
CA VAL A 21 2.63 19.11 16.64
C VAL A 21 1.34 18.36 16.40
N SER A 22 1.39 17.35 15.54
CA SER A 22 0.41 16.28 15.59
C SER A 22 1.16 15.05 16.08
N ALA A 23 1.24 14.93 17.41
CA ALA A 23 1.34 13.64 18.04
C ALA A 23 0.09 12.85 17.66
N GLN A 24 0.19 12.05 16.61
CA GLN A 24 -0.77 11.01 16.31
C GLN A 24 0.01 9.74 16.02
N ASN A 25 0.10 8.90 17.05
CA ASN A 25 0.29 7.48 16.90
C ASN A 25 -0.82 6.97 15.97
N ALA A 26 -0.50 6.89 14.68
CA ALA A 26 -1.22 6.08 13.72
C ALA A 26 -0.25 4.96 13.30
N PRO A 27 -0.69 3.69 13.24
CA PRO A 27 0.14 2.62 12.72
C PRO A 27 0.68 3.03 11.36
N GLN A 28 1.99 2.92 11.20
CA GLN A 28 2.66 3.08 9.92
C GLN A 28 2.16 1.96 8.99
N GLU A 29 1.06 2.22 8.28
CA GLU A 29 0.72 1.42 7.10
C GLU A 29 1.79 1.71 6.06
N GLY A 30 2.55 0.65 5.77
CA GLY A 30 3.74 0.69 4.96
C GLY A 30 3.51 1.41 3.64
N ILE A 31 4.45 2.30 3.32
CA ILE A 31 4.66 2.81 1.97
C ILE A 31 5.01 1.61 1.10
N SER A 32 3.99 0.97 0.54
CA SER A 32 4.16 -0.04 -0.51
C SER A 32 4.40 0.76 -1.79
N THR A 33 5.67 0.86 -2.17
CA THR A 33 6.10 1.35 -3.49
C THR A 33 5.54 0.42 -4.55
N GLU A 34 4.31 0.70 -4.97
CA GLU A 34 3.58 -0.10 -5.92
C GLU A 34 3.80 0.48 -7.31
N LYS A 35 4.80 -0.09 -7.99
CA LYS A 35 4.84 -0.20 -9.45
C LYS A 35 3.41 -0.38 -9.95
N GLU A 36 2.96 0.49 -10.84
CA GLU A 36 1.63 0.51 -11.47
C GLU A 36 1.14 -0.90 -11.86
N ILE A 37 0.48 -1.57 -10.93
CA ILE A 37 -0.34 -2.75 -11.14
C ILE A 37 -1.73 -2.23 -10.82
N ALA A 38 -2.65 -2.23 -11.79
CA ALA A 38 -3.99 -1.69 -11.60
C ALA A 38 -4.68 -2.43 -10.45
N SER A 39 -4.62 -1.85 -9.24
CA SER A 39 -5.31 -2.39 -8.09
C SER A 39 -6.79 -2.12 -8.30
N ILE A 40 -7.54 -3.19 -8.50
CA ILE A 40 -8.99 -3.11 -8.61
C ILE A 40 -9.57 -3.13 -7.19
N PRO A 41 -10.60 -2.33 -6.89
CA PRO A 41 -11.25 -2.41 -5.59
C PRO A 41 -11.94 -3.77 -5.44
N VAL A 42 -12.02 -4.30 -4.21
CA VAL A 42 -12.60 -5.62 -3.92
C VAL A 42 -14.04 -5.75 -4.45
N LYS A 43 -14.80 -4.65 -4.50
CA LYS A 43 -16.16 -4.59 -5.09
C LYS A 43 -16.22 -4.90 -6.59
N GLU A 44 -15.10 -4.77 -7.29
CA GLU A 44 -14.98 -5.09 -8.73
C GLU A 44 -14.52 -6.52 -8.97
N LEU A 45 -14.22 -7.28 -7.91
CA LEU A 45 -13.98 -8.71 -8.04
C LEU A 45 -15.29 -9.42 -8.38
N PRO A 46 -15.24 -10.40 -9.30
CA PRO A 46 -16.32 -11.35 -9.49
C PRO A 46 -16.74 -11.97 -8.16
N GLU A 47 -18.06 -12.00 -7.90
CA GLU A 47 -18.61 -12.54 -6.66
C GLU A 47 -18.19 -14.00 -6.42
N THR A 48 -17.96 -14.74 -7.50
CA THR A 48 -17.41 -16.11 -7.48
C THR A 48 -16.04 -16.19 -6.80
N ILE A 49 -15.17 -15.20 -7.02
CA ILE A 49 -13.84 -15.14 -6.42
C ILE A 49 -13.97 -14.80 -4.93
N THR A 50 -14.76 -13.79 -4.58
CA THR A 50 -14.94 -13.39 -3.17
C THR A 50 -15.52 -14.54 -2.34
N LYS A 51 -16.53 -15.24 -2.88
CA LYS A 51 -17.11 -16.45 -2.24
C LYS A 51 -16.09 -17.60 -2.13
N ALA A 52 -15.25 -17.80 -3.14
CA ALA A 52 -14.19 -18.81 -3.08
C ALA A 52 -13.18 -18.48 -1.97
N VAL A 53 -12.78 -17.21 -1.86
CA VAL A 53 -11.87 -16.74 -0.80
C VAL A 53 -12.46 -16.94 0.59
N GLU A 54 -13.72 -16.55 0.79
CA GLU A 54 -14.42 -16.69 2.07
C GLU A 54 -14.57 -18.17 2.50
N ARG A 55 -14.81 -19.06 1.53
CA ARG A 55 -14.95 -20.50 1.78
C ARG A 55 -13.62 -21.16 2.14
N ASP A 56 -12.58 -20.87 1.35
CA ASP A 56 -11.33 -21.64 1.36
C ASP A 56 -10.26 -21.00 2.28
N TYR A 57 -10.34 -19.68 2.52
CA TYR A 57 -9.38 -18.91 3.30
C TYR A 57 -10.06 -18.18 4.46
N LYS A 58 -10.69 -18.94 5.36
CA LYS A 58 -11.38 -18.39 6.54
C LYS A 58 -10.46 -17.53 7.41
N GLY A 59 -10.94 -16.36 7.78
CA GLY A 59 -10.20 -15.41 8.61
C GLY A 59 -9.14 -14.61 7.87
N ALA A 60 -9.00 -14.80 6.56
CA ALA A 60 -8.21 -13.94 5.70
C ALA A 60 -9.00 -12.69 5.28
N VAL A 61 -8.30 -11.58 5.11
CA VAL A 61 -8.82 -10.33 4.57
C VAL A 61 -8.10 -10.05 3.25
N ILE A 62 -8.84 -9.71 2.20
CA ILE A 62 -8.25 -9.28 0.93
C ILE A 62 -7.63 -7.90 1.16
N ASN A 63 -6.31 -7.85 1.27
CA ASN A 63 -5.56 -6.61 1.48
C ASN A 63 -5.32 -5.88 0.15
N LYS A 64 -5.13 -6.65 -0.93
CA LYS A 64 -4.93 -6.10 -2.27
C LYS A 64 -5.51 -7.04 -3.31
N SER A 65 -6.15 -6.45 -4.32
CA SER A 65 -6.66 -7.15 -5.50
C SER A 65 -6.15 -6.49 -6.76
N THR A 66 -5.70 -7.30 -7.70
CA THR A 66 -5.04 -6.85 -8.93
C THR A 66 -5.56 -7.67 -10.10
N ARG A 67 -5.90 -7.01 -11.21
CA ARG A 67 -6.24 -7.72 -12.44
C ARG A 67 -5.06 -7.69 -13.39
N SER A 68 -4.65 -8.86 -13.87
CA SER A 68 -3.64 -8.95 -14.92
C SER A 68 -4.31 -8.78 -16.29
N ASP A 69 -4.04 -7.67 -16.97
CA ASP A 69 -4.58 -7.43 -18.31
C ASP A 69 -4.01 -8.39 -19.38
N LYS A 70 -2.87 -9.04 -19.10
CA LYS A 70 -2.24 -9.99 -20.02
C LYS A 70 -2.87 -11.38 -20.01
N THR A 71 -3.38 -11.80 -18.87
CA THR A 71 -3.82 -13.18 -18.64
C THR A 71 -5.27 -13.29 -18.18
N SER A 72 -5.97 -12.17 -17.95
CA SER A 72 -7.34 -12.12 -17.42
C SER A 72 -7.50 -12.80 -16.06
N PHE A 73 -6.42 -12.96 -15.29
CA PHE A 73 -6.45 -13.54 -13.96
C PHE A 73 -6.43 -12.46 -12.88
N TYR A 74 -6.96 -12.80 -11.72
CA TYR A 74 -7.06 -11.93 -10.55
C TYR A 74 -6.06 -12.39 -9.51
N GLU A 75 -5.08 -11.54 -9.21
CA GLU A 75 -4.13 -11.76 -8.13
C GLU A 75 -4.66 -11.09 -6.86
N LEU A 76 -4.83 -11.88 -5.80
CA LEU A 76 -5.29 -11.44 -4.50
C LEU A 76 -4.18 -11.66 -3.48
N LYS A 77 -3.87 -10.61 -2.72
CA LYS A 77 -3.06 -10.70 -1.51
C LYS A 77 -3.99 -10.78 -0.32
N LEU A 78 -4.04 -11.95 0.29
CA LEU A 78 -4.73 -12.22 1.53
C LEU A 78 -3.82 -11.89 2.71
N ALA A 79 -4.38 -11.32 3.77
CA ALA A 79 -3.71 -11.06 5.03
C ALA A 79 -4.53 -11.67 6.18
N TYR A 80 -3.86 -12.39 7.07
CA TYR A 80 -4.45 -12.99 8.25
C TYR A 80 -4.16 -12.15 9.49
N LYS A 81 -4.99 -12.31 10.54
CA LYS A 81 -4.82 -11.57 11.81
C LYS A 81 -3.51 -11.88 12.54
N ASN A 82 -2.88 -13.01 12.25
CA ASN A 82 -1.57 -13.41 12.78
C ASN A 82 -0.40 -12.69 12.07
N GLY A 83 -0.66 -11.85 11.07
CA GLY A 83 0.35 -11.16 10.26
C GLY A 83 0.85 -11.96 9.05
N GLU A 84 0.36 -13.20 8.84
CA GLU A 84 0.67 -14.00 7.66
C GLU A 84 -0.01 -13.40 6.43
N THR A 85 0.67 -13.46 5.29
CA THR A 85 0.10 -13.06 4.00
C THR A 85 0.24 -14.17 2.98
N LEU A 86 -0.80 -14.36 2.17
CA LEU A 86 -0.85 -15.35 1.10
C LEU A 86 -1.21 -14.66 -0.21
N VAL A 87 -0.49 -14.97 -1.29
CA VAL A 87 -0.80 -14.45 -2.63
C VAL A 87 -1.42 -15.56 -3.45
N ILE A 88 -2.65 -15.36 -3.91
CA ILE A 88 -3.39 -16.34 -4.69
C ILE A 88 -3.87 -15.74 -6.00
N ASN A 89 -3.95 -16.58 -7.03
CA ASN A 89 -4.38 -16.18 -8.36
C ASN A 89 -5.63 -16.98 -8.74
N TYR A 90 -6.69 -16.28 -9.12
CA TYR A 90 -7.94 -16.86 -9.58
C TYR A 90 -8.20 -16.56 -11.05
N ASP A 91 -8.90 -17.45 -11.73
CA ASP A 91 -9.51 -17.16 -13.02
C ASP A 91 -10.83 -16.36 -12.85
N PRO A 92 -11.38 -15.78 -13.93
CA PRO A 92 -12.66 -15.06 -13.86
C PRO A 92 -13.86 -15.91 -13.43
N LYS A 93 -13.75 -17.24 -13.46
CA LYS A 93 -14.79 -18.18 -13.04
C LYS A 93 -14.69 -18.51 -11.55
N GLY A 94 -13.65 -18.06 -10.85
CA GLY A 94 -13.41 -18.35 -9.44
C GLY A 94 -12.60 -19.63 -9.18
N ASN A 95 -11.94 -20.20 -10.20
CA ASN A 95 -11.04 -21.34 -10.02
C ASN A 95 -9.64 -20.86 -9.62
N LEU A 96 -9.06 -21.51 -8.62
CA LEU A 96 -7.70 -21.23 -8.18
C LEU A 96 -6.70 -21.74 -9.24
N ILE A 97 -5.82 -20.84 -9.69
CA ILE A 97 -4.77 -21.14 -10.66
C ILE A 97 -3.45 -21.37 -9.93
N LYS A 98 -3.15 -20.53 -8.94
CA LYS A 98 -1.88 -20.53 -8.20
C LYS A 98 -2.05 -20.00 -6.79
N LYS A 99 -1.27 -20.53 -5.85
CA LYS A 99 -1.11 -20.08 -4.47
C LYS A 99 0.36 -19.98 -4.11
#